data_AF-A0A8J8EWC2-F1
#
_entry.id   AF-A0A8J8EWC2-F1
#
_cell.length_a   1.000
_cell.length_b   1.000
_cell.length_c   1.000
_cell.angle_alpha   90.00
_cell.angle_beta   90.00
_cell.angle_gamma   90.00
#
_symmetry.space_group_name_H-M   'P 1'
#
loop_
_entity.id
_entity.type
_entity.pdbx_description
1 polymer ?
#
loop_
_entity_poly.entity_id
_entity_poly.type
_entity_poly.pdbx_seq_one_letter_code
_entity_poly.pdbx_strand_id
1 'polypeptide(L)'
;MVYYSHATTPVIFGGLLVLYYFSIPFALIMWYGRYHAYIKKRNFRLKKLAAYLLIAVFVTSFSAYKVAGIYFNIHSPTGGTTCYTSSCVLSARSLSQYHINTTELEKLGLPRLGPMEVYMVRDKGTDTETLMPKTMDYVAIVRPLIVVPAARVDVYHADERGRPWKKSFTIVWPLQPGSVLTDKLKTEFTVIIVTGGGKGGGV
;
A
#
# COMPACT_ATOMS: atom_id res chain seq x y z
N MET A 1 -14.60 -18.60 -3.53
CA MET A 1 -14.03 -17.38 -4.15
C MET A 1 -13.82 -16.34 -3.05
N VAL A 2 -12.60 -16.24 -2.51
CA VAL A 2 -12.26 -15.40 -1.34
C VAL A 2 -11.95 -13.94 -1.74
N TYR A 3 -11.79 -13.66 -3.05
CA TYR A 3 -11.51 -12.31 -3.57
C TYR A 3 -12.60 -11.29 -3.22
N TYR A 4 -13.87 -11.71 -3.09
CA TYR A 4 -15.00 -10.80 -2.88
C TYR A 4 -15.14 -10.31 -1.44
N SER A 5 -14.66 -11.07 -0.44
CA SER A 5 -14.76 -10.66 0.96
C SER A 5 -13.76 -9.57 1.33
N HIS A 6 -12.70 -9.42 0.53
CA HIS A 6 -11.59 -8.50 0.78
C HIS A 6 -11.57 -7.30 -0.18
N ALA A 7 -12.53 -7.24 -1.11
CA ALA A 7 -12.68 -6.16 -2.06
C ALA A 7 -13.14 -4.87 -1.37
N THR A 8 -12.48 -3.76 -1.70
CA THR A 8 -12.86 -2.42 -1.22
C THR A 8 -13.88 -1.78 -2.16
N THR A 9 -14.77 -0.93 -1.63
CA THR A 9 -15.74 -0.22 -2.47
C THR A 9 -15.02 0.75 -3.43
N PRO A 10 -15.50 0.91 -4.68
CA PRO A 10 -14.91 1.85 -5.65
C PRO A 10 -14.80 3.27 -5.11
N VAL A 11 -15.74 3.67 -4.25
CA VAL A 11 -15.76 4.99 -3.59
C VAL A 11 -14.57 5.17 -2.66
N ILE A 12 -14.27 4.19 -1.81
CA ILE A 12 -13.13 4.28 -0.87
C ILE A 12 -11.81 4.27 -1.64
N PHE A 13 -11.66 3.36 -2.61
CA PHE A 13 -10.45 3.27 -3.42
C PHE A 13 -10.22 4.55 -4.24
N GLY A 14 -11.25 5.04 -4.94
CA GLY A 14 -11.21 6.28 -5.69
C GLY A 14 -10.91 7.50 -4.82
N GLY A 15 -11.55 7.59 -3.64
CA GLY A 15 -11.29 8.65 -2.67
C GLY A 15 -9.83 8.67 -2.19
N LEU A 16 -9.26 7.51 -1.89
CA LEU A 16 -7.85 7.40 -1.51
C LEU A 16 -6.90 7.78 -2.65
N LEU A 17 -7.21 7.41 -3.89
CA LEU A 17 -6.43 7.83 -5.06
C LEU A 17 -6.51 9.35 -5.27
N VAL A 18 -7.70 9.94 -5.14
CA VAL A 18 -7.87 11.40 -5.23
C VAL A 18 -7.04 12.10 -4.15
N LEU A 19 -7.11 11.64 -2.90
CA LEU A 19 -6.28 12.18 -1.82
C LEU A 19 -4.79 12.01 -2.10
N TYR A 20 -4.36 10.85 -2.60
CA TYR A 20 -2.96 10.62 -2.96
C TYR A 20 -2.47 11.62 -4.01
N TYR A 21 -3.19 11.78 -5.12
CA TYR A 21 -2.76 12.63 -6.23
C TYR A 21 -2.95 14.13 -5.99
N PHE A 22 -4.03 14.54 -5.33
CA PHE A 22 -4.42 15.95 -5.25
C PHE A 22 -4.04 16.64 -3.94
N SER A 23 -3.63 15.94 -2.88
CA SER A 23 -3.31 16.60 -1.60
C SER A 23 -2.21 17.66 -1.70
N ILE A 24 -1.10 17.36 -2.39
CA ILE A 24 0.02 18.30 -2.56
C ILE A 24 -0.36 19.47 -3.48
N PRO A 25 -0.93 19.24 -4.70
CA PRO A 25 -1.43 20.33 -5.54
C PRO A 25 -2.45 21.22 -4.82
N PHE A 26 -3.39 20.62 -4.09
CA PHE A 26 -4.43 21.35 -3.35
C PHE A 26 -3.83 22.23 -2.26
N ALA A 27 -2.83 21.74 -1.52
CA ALA A 27 -2.10 22.54 -0.53
C ALA A 27 -1.41 23.76 -1.16
N LEU A 28 -0.80 23.61 -2.34
CA LEU A 28 -0.19 24.71 -3.08
C LEU A 28 -1.23 25.75 -3.52
N ILE A 29 -2.35 25.30 -4.07
CA ILE A 29 -3.45 26.18 -4.53
C ILE A 29 -4.04 26.95 -3.36
N MET A 30 -4.32 26.27 -2.24
CA MET A 30 -4.86 26.89 -1.03
C MET A 30 -3.91 27.93 -0.44
N TRP A 31 -2.62 27.62 -0.36
CA TRP A 31 -1.62 28.59 0.09
C TRP A 31 -1.53 29.79 -0.85
N TYR A 32 -1.45 29.55 -2.16
CA TYR A 32 -1.36 30.63 -3.14
C TYR A 32 -2.58 31.55 -3.11
N GLY A 33 -3.79 30.98 -3.14
CA GLY A 33 -5.03 31.74 -3.10
C GLY A 33 -5.16 32.58 -1.82
N ARG A 34 -4.86 32.00 -0.66
CA ARG A 34 -4.96 32.70 0.64
C ARG A 34 -3.92 33.80 0.82
N TYR A 35 -2.71 33.62 0.27
CA TYR A 35 -1.60 34.55 0.46
C TYR A 35 -1.25 35.37 -0.79
N HIS A 36 -2.08 35.34 -1.84
CA HIS A 36 -1.85 36.01 -3.11
C HIS A 36 -1.46 37.48 -2.97
N ALA A 37 -2.19 38.25 -2.14
CA ALA A 37 -1.90 39.67 -1.89
C ALA A 37 -0.54 39.91 -1.23
N TYR A 38 -0.07 38.97 -0.40
CA TYR A 38 1.25 39.03 0.24
C TYR A 38 2.35 38.62 -0.74
N ILE A 39 2.11 37.59 -1.57
CA ILE A 39 3.01 37.13 -2.63
C ILE A 39 3.26 38.25 -3.65
N LYS A 40 2.22 38.99 -4.04
CA LYS A 40 2.35 40.16 -4.95
C LYS A 40 3.25 41.25 -4.38
N LYS A 41 3.37 41.34 -3.05
CA LYS A 41 4.26 42.24 -2.30
C LYS A 41 5.61 41.58 -1.94
N ARG A 42 5.99 40.46 -2.58
CA ARG A 42 7.18 39.65 -2.31
C ARG A 42 7.29 39.10 -0.87
N ASN A 43 6.19 39.04 -0.13
CA ASN A 43 6.12 38.44 1.21
C ASN A 43 5.45 37.05 1.13
N PHE A 44 6.26 36.01 0.92
CA PHE A 44 5.78 34.67 0.58
C PHE A 44 5.22 33.85 1.76
N ARG A 45 5.37 34.30 3.02
CA ARG A 45 4.85 33.55 4.20
C ARG A 45 5.20 32.04 4.19
N LEU A 46 6.44 31.69 3.84
CA LEU A 46 6.88 30.30 3.61
C LEU A 46 6.63 29.35 4.79
N LYS A 47 6.64 29.84 6.04
CA LYS A 47 6.29 29.04 7.22
C LYS A 47 4.87 28.45 7.14
N LYS A 48 3.94 29.17 6.52
CA LYS A 48 2.56 28.70 6.33
C LYS A 48 2.48 27.67 5.19
N LEU A 49 3.22 27.89 4.11
CA LEU A 49 3.36 26.89 3.04
C LEU A 49 3.90 25.58 3.59
N ALA A 50 4.96 25.62 4.41
CA ALA A 50 5.54 24.43 5.03
C ALA A 50 4.51 23.66 5.87
N ALA A 51 3.66 24.35 6.63
CA ALA A 51 2.59 23.71 7.40
C ALA A 51 1.55 23.03 6.50
N TYR A 52 1.11 23.68 5.41
CA TYR A 52 0.20 23.07 4.44
C TYR A 52 0.82 21.85 3.75
N LEU A 53 2.09 21.94 3.35
CA LEU A 53 2.80 20.83 2.73
C LEU A 53 3.01 19.67 3.70
N LEU A 54 3.29 19.93 4.98
CA LEU A 54 3.44 18.88 5.99
C LEU A 54 2.13 18.08 6.15
N ILE A 55 0.98 18.77 6.19
CA ILE A 55 -0.33 18.11 6.23
C ILE A 55 -0.57 17.31 4.94
N ALA A 56 -0.29 17.90 3.78
CA ALA A 56 -0.46 17.22 2.49
C ALA A 56 0.42 15.97 2.38
N VAL A 57 1.68 16.05 2.81
CA VAL A 57 2.63 14.92 2.84
C VAL A 57 2.10 13.80 3.71
N PHE A 58 1.56 14.13 4.90
CA PHE A 58 0.96 13.16 5.80
C PHE A 58 -0.24 12.44 5.15
N VAL A 59 -1.16 13.20 4.56
CA VAL A 59 -2.33 12.66 3.87
C VAL A 59 -1.91 11.78 2.69
N THR A 60 -1.01 12.26 1.83
CA THR A 60 -0.50 11.49 0.70
C THR A 60 0.20 10.20 1.14
N SER A 61 1.04 10.25 2.17
CA SER A 61 1.71 9.06 2.72
C SER A 61 0.70 8.03 3.23
N PHE A 62 -0.32 8.48 3.99
CA PHE A 62 -1.35 7.61 4.52
C PHE A 62 -2.24 7.02 3.42
N SER A 63 -2.61 7.82 2.41
CA SER A 63 -3.34 7.35 1.24
C SER A 63 -2.54 6.31 0.46
N ALA A 64 -1.25 6.53 0.22
CA ALA A 64 -0.38 5.55 -0.44
C ALA A 64 -0.33 4.22 0.34
N TYR A 65 -0.18 4.32 1.66
CA TYR A 65 -0.19 3.19 2.58
C TYR A 65 -1.50 2.40 2.48
N LYS A 66 -2.66 3.06 2.53
CA LYS A 66 -3.96 2.40 2.43
C LYS A 66 -4.23 1.81 1.04
N VAL A 67 -3.87 2.50 -0.03
CA VAL A 67 -4.04 1.98 -1.39
C VAL A 67 -3.20 0.72 -1.58
N ALA A 68 -1.92 0.74 -1.18
CA ALA A 68 -1.07 -0.44 -1.23
C ALA A 68 -1.61 -1.59 -0.37
N GLY A 69 -2.14 -1.28 0.82
CA GLY A 69 -2.81 -2.25 1.68
C GLY A 69 -4.02 -2.91 1.01
N ILE A 70 -4.87 -2.14 0.30
CA ILE A 70 -6.01 -2.69 -0.44
C ILE A 70 -5.56 -3.68 -1.52
N TYR A 71 -4.51 -3.36 -2.27
CA TYR A 71 -3.95 -4.26 -3.28
C TYR A 71 -3.54 -5.60 -2.64
N PHE A 72 -2.79 -5.58 -1.53
CA PHE A 72 -2.40 -6.82 -0.85
C PHE A 72 -3.56 -7.54 -0.17
N ASN A 73 -4.57 -6.82 0.31
CA ASN A 73 -5.73 -7.40 0.97
C ASN A 73 -6.52 -8.31 0.03
N ILE A 74 -6.66 -7.92 -1.25
CA ILE A 74 -7.37 -8.71 -2.27
C ILE A 74 -6.69 -10.06 -2.50
N HIS A 75 -5.35 -10.09 -2.44
CA HIS A 75 -4.54 -11.30 -2.62
C HIS A 75 -4.20 -12.01 -1.30
N SER A 76 -4.81 -11.57 -0.19
CA SER A 76 -4.62 -12.17 1.14
C SER A 76 -5.82 -13.05 1.49
N PRO A 77 -5.62 -14.36 1.76
CA PRO A 77 -6.72 -15.23 2.11
C PRO A 77 -7.33 -14.89 3.49
N THR A 78 -6.53 -14.36 4.42
CA THR A 78 -6.95 -14.01 5.79
C THR A 78 -7.26 -12.52 5.98
N GLY A 79 -7.06 -11.69 4.95
CA GLY A 79 -7.09 -10.23 5.08
C GLY A 79 -5.84 -9.66 5.78
N GLY A 80 -5.79 -8.34 5.91
CA GLY A 80 -4.71 -7.62 6.58
C GLY A 80 -4.84 -7.57 8.09
N THR A 81 -3.71 -7.65 8.81
CA THR A 81 -3.63 -7.41 10.26
C THR A 81 -2.89 -6.10 10.52
N THR A 82 -3.51 -5.17 11.24
CA THR A 82 -2.84 -3.94 11.68
C THR A 82 -2.00 -4.21 12.92
N CYS A 83 -0.73 -3.85 12.85
CA CYS A 83 0.25 -4.01 13.91
C CYS A 83 1.01 -2.71 14.17
N TYR A 84 1.61 -2.62 15.37
CA TYR A 84 2.44 -1.48 15.78
C TYR A 84 3.85 -1.87 16.23
N THR A 85 4.08 -3.16 16.49
CA THR A 85 5.37 -3.73 16.96
C THR A 85 5.74 -4.97 16.15
N SER A 86 7.03 -5.29 16.07
CA SER A 86 7.50 -6.55 15.44
C SER A 86 6.90 -7.79 16.11
N SER A 87 6.66 -7.74 17.42
CA SER A 87 6.01 -8.84 18.15
C SER A 87 4.58 -9.10 17.66
N CYS A 88 3.80 -8.04 17.40
CA CYS A 88 2.47 -8.17 16.82
C CYS A 88 2.52 -8.81 15.43
N VAL A 89 3.52 -8.44 14.62
CA VAL A 89 3.75 -9.06 13.31
C VAL A 89 3.95 -10.55 13.49
N LEU A 90 4.90 -10.98 14.33
CA LEU A 90 5.21 -12.40 14.54
C LEU A 90 4.03 -13.20 15.10
N SER A 91 3.15 -12.55 15.87
CA SER A 91 1.93 -13.17 16.42
C SER A 91 0.70 -13.05 15.51
N ALA A 92 0.82 -12.49 14.30
CA ALA A 92 -0.34 -12.28 13.45
C ALA A 92 -0.96 -13.63 13.06
N ARG A 93 -2.28 -13.73 13.20
CA ARG A 93 -3.05 -14.96 12.95
C ARG A 93 -2.80 -15.56 11.56
N SER A 94 -2.52 -14.70 10.58
CA SER A 94 -2.20 -15.11 9.21
C SER A 94 -0.91 -15.93 9.13
N LEU A 95 0.11 -15.63 9.92
CA LEU A 95 1.37 -16.39 9.93
C LEU A 95 1.21 -17.74 10.60
N SER A 96 0.49 -17.79 11.74
CA SER A 96 0.24 -19.06 12.44
C SER A 96 -0.66 -19.99 11.63
N GLN A 97 -1.66 -19.46 10.93
CA GLN A 97 -2.59 -20.26 10.14
C GLN A 97 -1.93 -20.88 8.90
N TYR A 98 -0.92 -20.22 8.34
CA TYR A 98 -0.17 -20.70 7.17
C TYR A 98 1.20 -21.28 7.50
N HIS A 99 1.47 -21.56 8.79
CA HIS A 99 2.71 -22.21 9.26
C HIS A 99 3.99 -21.52 8.77
N ILE A 100 3.97 -20.18 8.71
CA ILE A 100 5.16 -19.42 8.32
C ILE A 100 6.22 -19.53 9.41
N ASN A 101 7.46 -19.82 9.02
CA ASN A 101 8.59 -19.87 9.95
C ASN A 101 8.91 -18.46 10.49
N THR A 102 8.36 -18.14 11.65
CA THR A 102 8.51 -16.85 12.33
C THR A 102 9.96 -16.56 12.73
N THR A 103 10.76 -17.60 12.99
CA THR A 103 12.18 -17.47 13.34
C THR A 103 13.00 -16.98 12.14
N GLU A 104 12.76 -17.54 10.95
CA GLU A 104 13.40 -17.06 9.71
C GLU A 104 12.91 -15.66 9.33
N LEU A 105 11.62 -15.37 9.55
CA LEU A 105 11.06 -14.05 9.31
C LEU A 105 11.71 -12.98 10.21
N GLU A 106 11.97 -13.30 11.48
CA GLU A 106 12.66 -12.41 12.42
C GLU A 106 14.11 -12.14 11.98
N LYS A 107 14.83 -13.17 11.51
CA LYS A 107 16.20 -13.05 10.98
C LYS A 107 16.29 -12.15 9.74
N LEU A 108 15.25 -12.07 8.93
CA LEU A 108 15.17 -11.15 7.78
C LEU A 108 15.02 -9.67 8.19
N GLY A 109 14.90 -9.37 9.48
CA GLY A 109 14.92 -8.03 10.03
C GLY A 109 13.59 -7.30 9.87
N LEU A 110 12.62 -7.66 10.71
CA LEU A 110 11.32 -7.03 10.78
C LEU A 110 11.39 -5.57 11.27
N PRO A 111 10.45 -4.72 10.84
CA PRO A 111 10.32 -3.38 11.41
C PRO A 111 9.94 -3.45 12.89
N ARG A 112 10.72 -2.76 13.73
CA ARG A 112 10.57 -2.81 15.19
C ARG A 112 9.29 -2.14 15.69
N LEU A 113 9.00 -0.94 15.19
CA LEU A 113 7.94 -0.06 15.69
C LEU A 113 7.30 0.77 14.55
N GLY A 114 6.02 1.11 14.75
CA GLY A 114 5.26 2.02 13.90
C GLY A 114 4.02 1.37 13.28
N PRO A 115 3.07 2.16 12.76
CA PRO A 115 1.88 1.63 12.11
C PRO A 115 2.28 0.79 10.90
N MET A 116 1.81 -0.46 10.88
CA MET A 116 2.07 -1.39 9.81
C MET A 116 0.85 -2.28 9.56
N GLU A 117 0.63 -2.61 8.30
CA GLU A 117 -0.36 -3.60 7.89
C GLU A 117 0.39 -4.81 7.33
N VAL A 118 0.08 -5.98 7.90
CA VAL A 118 0.70 -7.26 7.57
C VAL A 118 -0.30 -8.08 6.75
N TYR A 119 0.15 -8.55 5.60
CA TYR A 119 -0.63 -9.39 4.69
C TYR A 119 0.12 -10.68 4.44
N MET A 120 -0.58 -11.81 4.56
CA MET A 120 -0.12 -13.06 3.96
C MET A 120 -0.66 -13.07 2.53
N VAL A 121 0.21 -13.02 1.53
CA VAL A 121 -0.21 -12.99 0.14
C VAL A 121 -0.04 -14.38 -0.44
N ARG A 122 -1.16 -14.99 -0.83
CA ARG A 122 -1.17 -16.32 -1.43
C ARG A 122 -2.11 -16.35 -2.62
N ASP A 123 -1.52 -16.31 -3.81
CA ASP A 123 -2.29 -16.24 -5.04
C ASP A 123 -1.54 -16.88 -6.21
N LYS A 124 -2.25 -17.22 -7.29
CA LYS A 124 -1.67 -17.62 -8.57
C LYS A 124 -1.86 -16.48 -9.56
N GLY A 125 -0.77 -15.86 -9.96
CA GLY A 125 -0.75 -14.83 -10.99
C GLY A 125 0.04 -15.27 -12.20
N THR A 126 0.19 -14.34 -13.14
CA THR A 126 1.07 -14.50 -14.31
C THR A 126 2.32 -13.68 -14.09
N ASP A 127 3.50 -14.27 -14.31
CA ASP A 127 4.74 -13.50 -14.31
C ASP A 127 4.75 -12.59 -15.54
N THR A 128 4.94 -11.28 -15.31
CA THR A 128 4.86 -10.27 -16.38
C THR A 128 6.00 -10.36 -17.39
N GLU A 129 7.13 -11.00 -17.05
CA GLU A 129 8.26 -11.15 -17.96
C GLU A 129 8.20 -12.43 -18.78
N THR A 130 7.80 -13.53 -18.16
CA THR A 130 7.81 -14.85 -18.81
C THR A 130 6.42 -15.30 -19.28
N LEU A 131 5.37 -14.56 -18.92
CA LEU A 131 3.96 -14.91 -19.15
C LEU A 131 3.58 -16.29 -18.60
N MET A 132 4.39 -16.84 -17.69
CA MET A 132 4.17 -18.15 -17.09
C MET A 132 3.40 -18.04 -15.77
N PRO A 133 2.67 -19.09 -15.37
CA PRO A 133 2.01 -19.14 -14.07
C PRO A 133 3.03 -19.02 -12.94
N LYS A 134 2.77 -18.09 -12.01
CA LYS A 134 3.60 -17.84 -10.83
C LYS A 134 2.73 -17.91 -9.58
N THR A 135 3.19 -18.70 -8.61
CA THR A 135 2.54 -18.72 -7.30
C THR A 135 3.19 -17.67 -6.42
N MET A 136 2.38 -16.73 -5.94
CA MET A 136 2.74 -15.83 -4.86
C MET A 136 2.56 -16.57 -3.54
N ASP A 137 3.60 -16.60 -2.73
CA ASP A 137 3.52 -17.10 -1.36
C ASP A 137 4.49 -16.28 -0.50
N TYR A 138 4.05 -15.14 0.01
CA TYR A 138 4.93 -14.22 0.74
C TYR A 138 4.18 -13.39 1.77
N VAL A 139 4.90 -12.90 2.76
CA VAL A 139 4.40 -11.96 3.75
C VAL A 139 4.75 -10.54 3.30
N ALA A 140 3.74 -9.69 3.11
CA ALA A 140 3.94 -8.28 2.78
C ALA A 140 3.63 -7.40 4.00
N ILE A 141 4.53 -6.48 4.32
CA ILE A 141 4.36 -5.48 5.38
C ILE A 141 4.38 -4.11 4.74
N VAL A 142 3.26 -3.39 4.84
CA VAL A 142 3.12 -2.03 4.31
C VAL A 142 3.20 -1.04 5.46
N ARG A 143 3.92 0.06 5.27
CA ARG A 143 4.12 1.12 6.29
C ARG A 143 4.07 2.51 5.67
N PRO A 144 3.43 3.49 6.31
CA PRO A 144 3.51 4.88 5.87
C PRO A 144 4.86 5.49 6.28
N LEU A 145 5.47 6.28 5.40
CA LEU A 145 6.62 7.11 5.73
C LEU A 145 6.12 8.52 6.10
N ILE A 146 5.74 8.75 7.35
CA ILE A 146 5.04 9.97 7.83
C ILE A 146 5.67 11.30 7.38
N VAL A 147 7.00 11.34 7.15
CA VAL A 147 7.76 12.55 6.81
C VAL A 147 7.90 12.77 5.29
N VAL A 148 7.54 11.78 4.46
CA VAL A 148 7.72 11.79 3.00
C VAL A 148 6.43 11.31 2.34
N PRO A 149 5.97 11.84 1.20
CA PRO A 149 4.73 11.41 0.56
C PRO A 149 4.88 10.04 -0.11
N ALA A 150 5.07 9.01 0.72
CA ALA A 150 5.49 7.69 0.33
C ALA A 150 5.04 6.63 1.34
N ALA A 151 4.92 5.39 0.85
CA ALA A 151 4.72 4.20 1.66
C ALA A 151 5.83 3.18 1.36
N ARG A 152 6.35 2.55 2.40
CA ARG A 152 7.33 1.47 2.29
C ARG A 152 6.61 0.13 2.29
N VAL A 153 7.03 -0.75 1.39
CA VAL A 153 6.58 -2.13 1.30
C VAL A 153 7.79 -3.02 1.51
N ASP A 154 7.69 -3.90 2.50
CA ASP A 154 8.69 -4.94 2.76
C ASP A 154 8.03 -6.30 2.50
N VAL A 155 8.54 -7.04 1.52
CA VAL A 155 8.07 -8.38 1.16
C VAL A 155 9.06 -9.42 1.61
N TYR A 156 8.57 -10.45 2.28
CA TYR A 156 9.34 -11.53 2.86
C TYR A 156 8.84 -12.85 2.32
N HIS A 157 9.75 -13.66 1.79
CA HIS A 157 9.45 -15.04 1.46
C HIS A 157 10.14 -15.92 2.49
N ALA A 158 9.34 -16.62 3.28
CA ALA A 158 9.79 -17.52 4.33
C ALA A 158 9.11 -18.87 4.10
N ASP A 159 9.56 -19.58 3.07
CA ASP A 159 9.16 -20.96 2.78
C ASP A 159 10.18 -21.93 3.40
N GLU A 160 9.73 -23.09 3.86
CA GLU A 160 10.56 -24.15 4.45
C GLU A 160 11.43 -24.87 3.42
N ARG A 161 11.08 -24.77 2.12
CA ARG A 161 11.77 -25.46 1.01
C ARG A 161 12.67 -24.55 0.17
N GLY A 162 12.50 -23.22 0.30
CA GLY A 162 13.20 -22.21 -0.47
C GLY A 162 14.27 -21.47 0.34
N ARG A 163 15.15 -20.72 -0.34
CA ARG A 163 16.03 -19.78 0.34
C ARG A 163 15.20 -18.56 0.79
N PRO A 164 15.17 -18.23 2.11
CA PRO A 164 14.43 -17.08 2.58
C PRO A 164 15.00 -15.80 1.97
N TRP A 165 14.13 -14.89 1.54
CA TRP A 165 14.55 -13.62 0.96
C TRP A 165 13.64 -12.47 1.38
N LYS A 166 14.22 -11.26 1.32
CA LYS A 166 13.54 -10.01 1.59
C LYS A 166 13.72 -9.04 0.44
N LYS A 167 12.63 -8.39 0.04
CA LYS A 167 12.63 -7.30 -0.93
C LYS A 167 11.92 -6.10 -0.33
N SER A 168 12.62 -4.97 -0.23
CA SER A 168 12.06 -3.71 0.23
C SER A 168 11.99 -2.73 -0.93
N PHE A 169 10.87 -2.02 -1.07
CA PHE A 169 10.73 -0.93 -2.02
C PHE A 169 9.79 0.13 -1.48
N THR A 170 9.80 1.30 -2.12
CA THR A 170 9.00 2.46 -1.70
C THR A 170 8.09 2.88 -2.83
N ILE A 171 6.83 3.11 -2.51
CA ILE A 171 5.83 3.72 -3.37
C ILE A 171 5.86 5.22 -3.07
N VAL A 172 6.32 6.02 -4.03
CA VAL A 172 6.53 7.46 -3.85
C VAL A 172 5.60 8.23 -4.77
N TRP A 173 4.98 9.29 -4.26
CA TRP A 173 4.19 10.20 -5.08
C TRP A 173 5.06 10.85 -6.19
N PRO A 174 4.56 10.98 -7.44
CA PRO A 174 3.21 10.68 -7.93
C PRO A 174 3.07 9.30 -8.59
N LEU A 175 3.97 8.35 -8.33
CA LEU A 175 3.90 7.03 -8.98
C LEU A 175 2.66 6.26 -8.53
N GLN A 176 1.99 5.59 -9.47
CA GLN A 176 0.79 4.81 -9.18
C GLN A 176 1.15 3.57 -8.34
N PRO A 177 0.57 3.37 -7.14
CA PRO A 177 0.90 2.26 -6.26
C PRO A 177 0.80 0.89 -6.95
N GLY A 178 -0.27 0.64 -7.72
CA GLY A 178 -0.46 -0.61 -8.44
C GLY A 178 0.63 -0.89 -9.47
N SER A 179 1.05 0.12 -10.24
CA SER A 179 2.12 -0.04 -11.24
C SER A 179 3.46 -0.38 -10.58
N VAL A 180 3.80 0.29 -9.47
CA VAL A 180 5.02 0.00 -8.71
C VAL A 180 5.00 -1.43 -8.15
N LEU A 181 3.85 -1.89 -7.65
CA LEU A 181 3.68 -3.25 -7.17
C LEU A 181 3.86 -4.28 -8.29
N THR A 182 3.24 -4.05 -9.46
CA THR A 182 3.36 -4.92 -10.63
C THR A 182 4.81 -5.03 -11.11
N ASP A 183 5.51 -3.89 -11.24
CA ASP A 183 6.93 -3.87 -11.64
C ASP A 183 7.83 -4.59 -10.62
N LYS A 184 7.66 -4.29 -9.32
CA LYS A 184 8.56 -4.84 -8.29
C LYS A 184 8.29 -6.30 -7.97
N LEU A 185 7.06 -6.78 -8.11
CA LEU A 185 6.72 -8.18 -7.81
C LEU A 185 6.63 -9.06 -9.06
N LYS A 186 6.72 -8.45 -10.25
CA LYS A 186 6.56 -9.10 -11.56
C LYS A 186 5.27 -9.90 -11.60
N THR A 187 4.17 -9.26 -11.21
CA THR A 187 2.86 -9.90 -11.23
C THR A 187 1.76 -8.88 -11.39
N GLU A 188 0.77 -9.21 -12.22
CA GLU A 188 -0.35 -8.32 -12.48
C GLU A 188 -1.30 -8.24 -11.28
N PHE A 189 -1.34 -7.07 -10.66
CA PHE A 189 -2.38 -6.73 -9.69
C PHE A 189 -3.60 -6.20 -10.43
N THR A 190 -4.55 -7.07 -10.77
CA THR A 190 -5.81 -6.65 -11.41
C THR A 190 -6.71 -5.98 -10.37
N VAL A 191 -7.05 -4.69 -10.58
CA VAL A 191 -8.07 -4.01 -9.77
C VAL A 191 -9.41 -4.62 -10.14
N ILE A 192 -9.94 -5.53 -9.32
CA ILE A 192 -11.32 -6.01 -9.49
C ILE A 192 -12.24 -4.86 -9.07
N ILE A 193 -12.62 -4.02 -10.03
CA ILE A 193 -13.69 -3.05 -9.89
C ILE A 193 -15.00 -3.84 -9.89
N VAL A 194 -15.70 -3.83 -8.75
CA VAL A 194 -17.07 -4.35 -8.71
C VAL A 194 -17.98 -3.32 -9.38
N THR A 195 -18.21 -3.48 -10.68
CA THR A 195 -19.48 -3.05 -11.26
C THR A 195 -20.54 -3.96 -10.66
N GLY A 196 -21.50 -3.39 -9.93
CA GLY A 196 -22.60 -4.15 -9.33
C GLY A 196 -23.26 -5.02 -10.40
N GLY A 197 -23.16 -6.35 -10.22
CA GLY A 197 -23.90 -7.32 -11.01
C GLY A 197 -25.39 -7.26 -10.65
N GLY A 198 -26.09 -6.26 -11.19
CA GLY A 198 -27.53 -6.19 -11.23
C GLY A 198 -28.01 -6.56 -12.63
N LYS A 199 -28.50 -7.80 -12.78
CA LYS A 199 -29.39 -8.32 -13.84
C LYS A 199 -29.11 -7.89 -15.29
N GLY A 200 -28.63 -8.84 -16.08
CA GLY A 200 -28.66 -8.79 -17.54
C GLY A 200 -28.36 -10.16 -18.13
N GLY A 201 -29.25 -11.14 -17.90
CA GLY A 201 -29.16 -12.47 -18.48
C GLY A 201 -30.45 -12.80 -19.19
N GLY A 202 -30.48 -12.54 -20.49
CA GLY A 202 -31.40 -13.15 -21.44
C GLY A 202 -30.57 -13.70 -22.58
N VAL A 203 -30.37 -15.02 -22.58
CA VAL A 203 -30.71 -15.99 -23.65
C VAL A 203 -30.93 -17.32 -22.95
#